data_AF-A0A916HXP7-F1
#
_entry.id   AF-A0A916HXP7-F1
#
_cell.length_a   1.000
_cell.length_b   1.000
_cell.length_c   1.000
_cell.angle_alpha   90.00
_cell.angle_beta   90.00
_cell.angle_gamma   90.00
#
_symmetry.space_group_name_H-M   'P 1'
#
loop_
_entity.id
_entity.type
_entity.pdbx_description
1 polymer ?
#
loop_
_entity_poly.entity_id
_entity_poly.type
_entity_poly.pdbx_seq_one_letter_code
_entity_poly.pdbx_strand_id
1 'polypeptide(L)' 'LALSARAARRVLRVARTIADLRGGEDVAPADVAEALGYRDDSAAPQPWSHPGR' A
#
# COMPACT_ATOMS: atom_id res chain seq x y z
N LEU A 1 12.63 -5.53 7.35
CA LEU A 1 11.36 -4.77 7.17
C LEU A 1 10.21 -5.77 7.15
N ALA A 2 9.51 -5.99 8.27
CA ALA A 2 8.35 -6.88 8.29
C ALA A 2 7.07 -6.06 8.08
N LEU A 3 6.20 -6.48 7.15
CA LEU A 3 4.87 -5.91 6.98
C LEU A 3 4.01 -6.23 8.21
N SER A 4 3.37 -5.21 8.79
CA SER A 4 2.32 -5.47 9.78
C SER A 4 1.15 -6.20 9.10
N ALA A 5 0.40 -7.00 9.86
CA ALA A 5 -0.78 -7.71 9.33
C ALA A 5 -1.80 -6.75 8.67
N ARG A 6 -1.90 -5.51 9.16
CA ARG A 6 -2.74 -4.46 8.56
C ARG A 6 -2.19 -4.00 7.21
N ALA A 7 -0.88 -3.77 7.13
CA ALA A 7 -0.23 -3.37 5.90
C ALA A 7 -0.35 -4.46 4.83
N ALA A 8 -0.15 -5.73 5.19
CA ALA A 8 -0.36 -6.87 4.30
C ALA A 8 -1.80 -6.91 3.75
N ARG A 9 -2.82 -6.76 4.60
CA ARG A 9 -4.23 -6.69 4.14
C ARG A 9 -4.51 -5.52 3.20
N ARG A 10 -3.89 -4.36 3.41
CA ARG A 10 -4.05 -3.21 2.49
C ARG A 10 -3.47 -3.53 1.11
N VAL A 11 -2.27 -4.11 1.07
CA VAL A 11 -1.63 -4.53 -0.19
C VAL A 11 -2.52 -5.51 -0.95
N LEU A 12 -3.07 -6.52 -0.27
CA LEU A 12 -3.96 -7.49 -0.91
C LEU A 12 -5.23 -6.87 -1.51
N ARG A 13 -5.81 -5.85 -0.85
CA ARG A 13 -6.96 -5.13 -1.42
C ARG A 13 -6.61 -4.35 -2.68
N VAL A 14 -5.47 -3.66 -2.67
CA VAL A 14 -5.01 -2.91 -3.85
C VAL A 14 -4.67 -3.86 -4.99
N ALA A 15 -3.98 -4.97 -4.70
CA ALA A 15 -3.68 -6.00 -5.69
C ALA A 15 -4.95 -6.60 -6.32
N ARG A 16 -6.02 -6.79 -5.52
CA ARG A 16 -7.32 -7.21 -6.07
C ARG A 16 -7.90 -6.17 -7.02
N THR A 17 -7.87 -4.89 -6.66
CA THR A 17 -8.34 -3.83 -7.55
C THR A 17 -7.56 -3.79 -8.87
N ILE A 18 -6.24 -3.97 -8.84
CA ILE A 18 -5.41 -4.03 -10.05
C ILE A 18 -5.80 -5.23 -10.92
N ALA A 19 -6.00 -6.40 -10.30
CA ALA A 19 -6.48 -7.60 -10.98
C ALA A 19 -7.85 -7.37 -11.64
N ASP A 20 -8.77 -6.71 -10.94
CA ASP A 20 -10.09 -6.36 -11.47
C ASP A 20 -9.99 -5.40 -12.68
N LEU A 21 -9.12 -4.39 -12.60
CA LEU A 21 -8.92 -3.39 -13.66
C LEU A 21 -8.35 -4.00 -14.95
N ARG A 22 -7.49 -5.03 -14.85
CA ARG A 22 -7.01 -5.77 -16.02
C ARG A 22 -7.96 -6.86 -16.50
N GLY A 23 -9.10 -7.07 -15.85
CA GLY A 23 -10.06 -8.14 -16.17
C GLY A 23 -9.60 -9.55 -15.76
N GLY A 24 -8.74 -9.67 -14.75
CA GLY A 24 -8.25 -10.93 -14.23
C GLY A 24 -9.17 -11.57 -13.18
N GLU A 25 -9.40 -12.88 -13.28
CA GLU A 25 -10.13 -13.63 -12.26
C GLU A 25 -9.36 -13.73 -10.95
N ASP A 26 -8.06 -13.98 -11.01
CA ASP A 26 -7.19 -14.15 -9.85
C ASP A 26 -6.18 -13.04 -9.71
N VAL A 27 -5.73 -12.81 -8.47
CA VAL A 27 -4.58 -11.93 -8.17
C VAL A 27 -3.30 -12.66 -8.57
N ALA A 28 -2.53 -12.03 -9.45
CA ALA A 28 -1.24 -12.51 -9.93
C ALA A 28 -0.08 -11.86 -9.16
N PRO A 29 1.12 -12.46 -9.17
CA PRO A 29 2.32 -11.86 -8.55
C PRO A 29 2.61 -10.43 -9.05
N ALA A 30 2.28 -10.12 -10.31
CA ALA A 30 2.43 -8.80 -10.89
C ALA A 30 1.55 -7.73 -10.19
N ASP A 31 0.29 -8.05 -9.89
CA ASP A 31 -0.61 -7.11 -9.20
C ASP A 31 -0.13 -6.82 -7.77
N VAL A 32 0.45 -7.82 -7.11
CA VAL A 32 1.03 -7.66 -5.77
C VAL A 32 2.27 -6.77 -5.82
N ALA A 33 3.13 -6.96 -6.82
CA ALA A 33 4.31 -6.13 -7.02
C ALA A 33 3.93 -4.66 -7.27
N GLU A 34 2.91 -4.41 -8.08
CA GLU A 34 2.39 -3.08 -8.35
C GLU A 34 1.71 -2.47 -7.10
N ALA A 35 0.90 -3.24 -6.39
CA ALA A 35 0.30 -2.83 -5.12
C ALA A 35 1.31 -2.47 -4.03
N LEU A 36 2.46 -3.16 -4.00
CA LEU A 36 3.58 -2.82 -3.12
C LEU A 36 4.22 -1.47 -3.50
N GLY A 37 4.29 -1.15 -4.79
CA GLY A 37 4.79 0.13 -5.31
C GLY A 37 3.90 1.33 -4.96
N TYR A 38 2.58 1.13 -4.83
CA TYR A 38 1.63 2.17 -4.39
C TYR A 38 1.67 2.48 -2.89
N ARG A 39 2.56 1.85 -2.13
CA ARG A 39 2.70 2.17 -0.72
C ARG A 39 3.33 3.56 -0.57
N ASP A 40 2.50 4.55 -0.28
CA ASP A 40 2.94 5.76 0.40
C ASP A 40 3.52 5.37 1.76
N ASP A 41 4.84 5.21 1.82
CA ASP A 41 5.60 5.20 3.07
C ASP A 41 5.69 6.66 3.58
N SER A 42 4.54 7.29 3.80
CA SER A 42 4.42 8.59 4.46
C SER A 42 4.75 8.45 5.96
N ALA A 43 5.99 8.04 6.23
CA ALA A 43 6.78 8.51 7.35
C ALA A 43 7.55 9.77 6.92
N ALA A 44 6.97 10.60 6.03
CA ALA A 44 7.41 11.97 5.90
C ALA A 44 7.43 12.53 7.34
N PRO A 45 8.58 12.96 7.86
CA PRO A 45 8.63 13.56 9.18
C PRO A 45 7.70 14.75 9.11
N GLN A 46 6.56 14.68 9.81
CA GLN A 46 5.57 15.76 9.84
C GLN A 46 6.32 17.00 10.35
N PRO A 47 6.71 17.97 9.52
CA PRO A 47 7.56 19.05 9.96
C PRO A 47 6.65 20.18 10.42
N TRP A 48 5.90 19.92 11.49
CA TRP A 48 5.27 20.96 12.28
C TRP A 48 4.76 20.42 13.62
N SER A 49 5.67 20.37 14.60
CA SER A 49 5.27 20.57 15.99
C SER A 49 5.11 22.08 16.18
N HIS A 50 3.89 22.58 16.43
CA HIS A 50 3.66 23.95 16.88
C HIS A 50 4.47 24.23 18.16
N PRO A 51 5.43 25.19 18.19
CA PRO A 51 5.97 25.72 19.44
C PRO A 51 5.53 27.18 19.59
N GLY A 52 4.74 27.45 20.62
CA GLY A 52 4.22 28.78 20.94
C GLY A 52 3.03 28.65 21.89
N ARG A 53 3.13 27.86 22.95
CA ARG A 53 3.57 28.33 24.27
C ARG A 53 4.82 29.21 24.33
#